data_AF-A0A925NKI4-F1
#
_entry.id   AF-A0A925NKI4-F1
#
_cell.length_a   1.000
_cell.length_b   1.000
_cell.length_c   1.000
_cell.angle_alpha   90.00
_cell.angle_beta   90.00
_cell.angle_gamma   90.00
#
_symmetry.space_group_name_H-M   'P 1'
#
loop_
_entity.id
_entity.type
_entity.pdbx_description
1 polymer ?
#
loop_
_entity_poly.entity_id
_entity_poly.type
_entity_poly.pdbx_seq_one_letter_code
_entity_poly.pdbx_strand_id
1 'polypeptide(L)'
;MTGTYQATKRVNLALTLPVVLNKMSFLEPGNGSPIELQQRLYGSSVGDILLVGRSWVLDPERKIKGNVMLGTGLKFPTGNFRQQGTYADSTGTIRTRKAIPLTIMPGDGGLGILFEGLAYRQVNFPLRSSTLFAYGNYMVTPRNTTNTPSQVQTTLNPIFLVNPASQTAFLNTVPDTFSVRTGYLFGVPKAKSRWLKGLNFQIGYRFEGSPVRDLFGRSDGFRQPGYFMAVEPGIFYKYKRHLVSCTVPISFLRVAQADIAQKNGSPDERTTAFSPASVNLRYTYAY
;
A
#
# COMPACT_ATOMS: atom_id res chain seq x y z
N MET A 1 1.53 6.34 -11.95
CA MET A 1 2.56 6.57 -12.99
C MET A 1 3.83 7.04 -12.32
N THR A 2 5.00 6.67 -12.81
CA THR A 2 6.28 7.07 -12.22
C THR A 2 7.26 7.46 -13.32
N GLY A 3 7.88 8.63 -13.21
CA GLY A 3 9.01 9.05 -14.02
C GLY A 3 10.28 9.03 -13.19
N THR A 4 11.37 8.47 -13.74
CA THR A 4 12.68 8.40 -13.07
C THR A 4 13.73 9.06 -13.96
N TYR A 5 14.46 10.01 -13.40
CA TYR A 5 15.58 10.69 -14.04
C TYR A 5 16.90 10.26 -13.38
N GLN A 6 17.83 9.77 -14.20
CA GLN A 6 19.15 9.35 -13.75
C GLN A 6 20.11 10.55 -13.81
N ALA A 7 20.23 11.29 -12.70
CA ALA A 7 21.03 12.50 -12.63
C ALA A 7 22.55 12.24 -12.72
N THR A 8 23.01 11.15 -12.11
CA THR A 8 24.39 10.64 -12.24
C THR A 8 24.37 9.13 -12.35
N LYS A 9 25.52 8.47 -12.54
CA LYS A 9 25.59 6.99 -12.53
C LYS A 9 25.07 6.36 -11.23
N ARG A 10 25.08 7.10 -10.12
CA ARG A 10 24.68 6.61 -8.80
C ARG A 10 23.34 7.17 -8.33
N VAL A 11 23.06 8.43 -8.67
CA VAL A 11 21.90 9.17 -8.16
C VAL A 11 20.78 9.18 -9.18
N ASN A 12 19.58 8.82 -8.73
CA ASN A 12 18.35 9.03 -9.49
C ASN A 12 17.31 9.79 -8.66
N LEU A 13 16.42 10.46 -9.37
CA LEU A 13 15.25 11.14 -8.84
C LEU A 13 14.02 10.50 -9.47
N ALA A 14 12.99 10.20 -8.68
CA ALA A 14 11.74 9.67 -9.20
C ALA A 14 10.54 10.45 -8.66
N LEU A 15 9.63 10.78 -9.56
CA LEU A 15 8.33 11.39 -9.24
C LEU A 15 7.23 10.38 -9.56
N THR A 16 6.36 10.11 -8.59
CA THR A 16 5.23 9.19 -8.72
C THR A 16 3.92 9.94 -8.53
N LEU A 17 3.03 9.76 -9.50
CA LEU A 17 1.67 10.28 -9.53
C LEU A 17 0.69 9.09 -9.55
N PRO A 18 0.13 8.68 -8.41
CA PRO A 18 -0.84 7.59 -8.37
C PRO A 18 -2.20 8.06 -8.89
N VAL A 19 -2.86 7.22 -9.68
CA VAL A 19 -4.28 7.37 -10.06
C VAL A 19 -5.01 6.21 -9.41
N VAL A 20 -5.99 6.53 -8.58
CA VAL A 20 -6.65 5.57 -7.69
C VAL A 20 -8.12 5.46 -8.10
N LEU A 21 -8.59 4.22 -8.26
CA LEU A 21 -9.97 3.87 -8.57
C LEU A 21 -10.40 2.76 -7.60
N ASN A 22 -11.17 3.14 -6.60
CA ASN A 22 -11.61 2.27 -5.52
C ASN A 22 -13.12 2.12 -5.53
N LYS A 23 -13.57 0.92 -5.14
CA LYS A 23 -14.97 0.60 -4.91
C LYS A 23 -15.08 -0.21 -3.63
N MET A 24 -16.03 0.17 -2.78
CA MET A 24 -16.39 -0.60 -1.60
C MET A 24 -17.87 -0.96 -1.67
N SER A 25 -18.19 -2.18 -1.25
CA SER A 25 -19.57 -2.59 -1.01
C SER A 25 -19.66 -3.25 0.34
N PHE A 26 -20.69 -2.89 1.09
CA PHE A 26 -21.00 -3.48 2.38
C PHE A 26 -22.52 -3.57 2.55
N LEU A 27 -22.95 -4.40 3.48
CA LEU A 27 -24.35 -4.53 3.85
C LEU A 27 -24.60 -3.65 5.07
N GLU A 28 -25.60 -2.78 4.98
CA GLU A 28 -26.05 -2.00 6.12
C GLU A 28 -27.02 -2.85 6.94
N PRO A 29 -26.79 -3.02 8.25
CA PRO A 29 -27.71 -3.77 9.10
C PRO A 29 -29.11 -3.16 9.04
N GLY A 30 -30.12 -3.96 8.75
CA GLY A 30 -31.50 -3.50 8.58
C GLY A 30 -32.18 -2.94 9.83
N ASN A 31 -31.46 -2.79 10.96
CA ASN A 31 -31.96 -2.28 12.24
C ASN A 31 -33.32 -2.88 12.66
N GLY A 32 -33.43 -4.22 12.61
CA GLY A 32 -34.67 -4.97 12.88
C GLY A 32 -35.45 -5.41 11.62
N SER A 33 -35.08 -4.92 10.43
CA SER A 33 -35.55 -5.44 9.14
C SER A 33 -34.80 -6.71 8.75
N PRO A 34 -35.46 -7.75 8.20
CA PRO A 34 -34.81 -8.92 7.62
C PRO A 34 -34.08 -8.61 6.29
N ILE A 35 -34.21 -7.39 5.79
CA ILE A 35 -33.60 -6.93 4.54
C ILE A 35 -32.37 -6.09 4.88
N GLU A 36 -31.19 -6.60 4.53
CA GLU A 36 -29.95 -5.83 4.55
C GLU A 36 -29.80 -5.09 3.22
N LEU A 37 -29.54 -3.78 3.28
CA LEU A 37 -29.35 -2.97 2.09
C LEU A 37 -27.88 -2.96 1.67
N GLN A 38 -27.63 -3.26 0.39
CA GLN A 38 -26.29 -3.19 -0.16
C GLN A 38 -25.91 -1.74 -0.48
N GLN A 39 -24.95 -1.21 0.29
CA GLN A 39 -24.31 0.07 0.02
C GLN A 39 -23.15 -0.12 -0.97
N ARG A 40 -22.98 0.82 -1.90
CA ARG A 40 -21.86 0.85 -2.85
C ARG A 40 -21.25 2.25 -2.88
N LEU A 41 -20.00 2.35 -2.49
CA LEU A 41 -19.24 3.58 -2.47
C LEU A 41 -18.10 3.52 -3.49
N TYR A 42 -17.75 4.68 -4.02
CA TYR A 42 -16.71 4.85 -5.01
C TYR A 42 -15.76 5.95 -4.54
N GLY A 43 -14.45 5.68 -4.63
CA GLY A 43 -13.39 6.64 -4.36
C GLY A 43 -12.47 6.70 -5.57
N SER A 44 -12.37 7.86 -6.20
CA SER A 44 -11.54 8.02 -7.39
C SER A 44 -10.92 9.39 -7.42
N SER A 45 -9.61 9.44 -7.55
CA SER A 45 -8.85 10.67 -7.71
C SER A 45 -7.40 10.37 -8.07
N VAL A 46 -6.65 11.43 -8.35
CA VAL A 46 -5.20 11.40 -8.21
C VAL A 46 -4.90 11.26 -6.71
N GLY A 47 -4.01 10.34 -6.36
CA GLY A 47 -3.59 10.17 -4.97
C GLY A 47 -2.43 11.10 -4.59
N ASP A 48 -1.77 10.78 -3.48
CA ASP A 48 -0.67 11.58 -2.97
C ASP A 48 0.60 11.45 -3.83
N ILE A 49 1.15 12.58 -4.26
CA ILE A 49 2.38 12.62 -5.07
C ILE A 49 3.57 12.22 -4.22
N LEU A 50 4.46 11.37 -4.75
CA LEU A 50 5.67 10.95 -4.07
C LEU A 50 6.92 11.33 -4.89
N LEU A 51 7.82 12.09 -4.27
CA LEU A 51 9.13 12.43 -4.81
C LEU A 51 10.20 11.69 -4.02
N VAL A 52 11.07 10.92 -4.68
CA VAL A 52 12.14 10.14 -4.03
C VAL A 52 13.46 10.38 -4.71
N GLY A 53 14.49 10.71 -3.93
CA GLY A 53 15.88 10.67 -4.35
C GLY A 53 16.55 9.39 -3.87
N ARG A 54 17.29 8.73 -4.75
CA ARG A 54 18.00 7.48 -4.45
C ARG A 54 19.45 7.56 -4.89
N SER A 55 20.33 6.90 -4.15
CA SER A 55 21.73 6.74 -4.51
C SER A 55 22.21 5.32 -4.29
N TRP A 56 22.95 4.80 -5.26
CA TRP A 56 23.75 3.59 -5.08
C TRP A 56 24.94 3.88 -4.14
N VAL A 57 25.14 3.00 -3.17
CA VAL A 57 26.26 3.05 -2.20
C VAL A 57 27.58 2.75 -2.90
N LEU A 58 27.61 1.67 -3.70
CA LEU A 58 28.77 1.30 -4.51
C LEU A 58 28.58 1.74 -5.96
N ASP A 59 29.70 1.89 -6.67
CA ASP A 59 29.67 2.17 -8.10
C ASP A 59 29.05 0.99 -8.88
N PRO A 60 27.88 1.19 -9.53
CA PRO A 60 27.20 0.10 -10.22
C PRO A 60 27.99 -0.43 -11.43
N GLU A 61 28.89 0.37 -12.02
CA GLU A 61 29.71 -0.07 -13.15
C GLU A 61 30.89 -0.94 -12.71
N ARG A 62 31.41 -0.73 -11.50
CA ARG A 62 32.53 -1.51 -10.95
C ARG A 62 32.08 -2.74 -10.16
N LYS A 63 30.91 -2.71 -9.54
CA LYS A 63 30.36 -3.80 -8.70
C LYS A 63 29.08 -4.37 -9.29
N ILE A 64 29.25 -5.11 -10.38
CA ILE A 64 28.13 -5.67 -11.18
C ILE A 64 27.41 -6.82 -10.44
N LYS A 65 28.10 -7.53 -9.54
CA LYS A 65 27.57 -8.72 -8.84
C LYS A 65 26.70 -8.41 -7.63
N GLY A 66 26.60 -7.15 -7.21
CA GLY A 66 25.74 -6.78 -6.09
C GLY A 66 26.00 -5.37 -5.60
N ASN A 67 24.94 -4.73 -5.10
CA ASN A 67 24.98 -3.34 -4.65
C ASN A 67 23.84 -3.09 -3.66
N VAL A 68 23.92 -1.93 -2.99
CA VAL A 68 22.88 -1.40 -2.12
C VAL A 68 22.53 0.00 -2.62
N MET A 69 21.24 0.27 -2.76
CA MET A 69 20.67 1.59 -3.02
C MET A 69 19.96 2.04 -1.76
N LEU A 70 20.18 3.28 -1.38
CA LEU A 70 19.45 3.94 -0.30
C LEU A 70 18.68 5.12 -0.90
N GLY A 71 17.50 5.39 -0.38
CA GLY A 71 16.68 6.49 -0.84
C GLY A 71 15.90 7.14 0.29
N THR A 72 15.58 8.41 0.07
CA THR A 72 14.65 9.15 0.90
C THR A 72 13.75 10.00 0.03
N GLY A 73 12.55 10.28 0.51
CA GLY A 73 11.55 10.98 -0.28
C GLY A 73 10.49 11.65 0.56
N LEU A 74 9.67 12.45 -0.11
CA LEU A 74 8.53 13.14 0.46
C LEU A 74 7.27 12.74 -0.28
N LYS A 75 6.27 12.30 0.49
CA LYS A 75 4.89 12.12 0.04
C LYS A 75 4.12 13.39 0.35
N PHE A 76 3.60 14.05 -0.69
CA PHE A 76 2.83 15.27 -0.58
C PHE A 76 1.33 14.96 -0.47
N PRO A 77 0.58 15.62 0.45
CA PRO A 77 -0.85 15.38 0.66
C PRO A 77 -1.71 16.04 -0.43
N THR A 78 -1.51 15.65 -1.69
CA THR A 78 -2.20 16.21 -2.86
C THR A 78 -3.48 15.46 -3.22
N GLY A 79 -3.62 14.22 -2.76
CA GLY A 79 -4.79 13.40 -3.01
C GLY A 79 -6.00 13.87 -2.19
N ASN A 80 -7.20 13.56 -2.68
CA ASN A 80 -8.43 13.94 -2.00
C ASN A 80 -8.67 13.08 -0.75
N PHE A 81 -8.47 13.67 0.44
CA PHE A 81 -8.71 13.04 1.74
C PHE A 81 -10.05 13.44 2.40
N ARG A 82 -10.93 14.11 1.64
CA ARG A 82 -12.27 14.56 2.08
C ARG A 82 -13.36 14.13 1.10
N GLN A 83 -13.11 13.11 0.29
CA GLN A 83 -14.08 12.62 -0.67
C GLN A 83 -15.34 12.12 0.04
N GLN A 84 -16.50 12.46 -0.52
CA GLN A 84 -17.80 12.07 0.01
C GLN A 84 -18.47 11.05 -0.89
N GLY A 85 -19.19 10.12 -0.27
CA GLY A 85 -20.07 9.15 -0.92
C GLY A 85 -21.51 9.35 -0.46
N THR A 86 -22.44 8.84 -1.26
CA THR A 86 -23.86 8.83 -0.93
C THR A 86 -24.19 7.53 -0.21
N TYR A 87 -24.67 7.64 1.02
CA TYR A 87 -25.15 6.53 1.83
C TYR A 87 -26.68 6.54 1.80
N ALA A 88 -27.30 5.41 1.49
CA ALA A 88 -28.72 5.25 1.75
C ALA A 88 -28.95 4.94 3.25
N ASP A 89 -30.15 5.20 3.76
CA ASP A 89 -30.58 4.75 5.09
C ASP A 89 -31.07 3.30 5.04
N SER A 90 -31.44 2.73 6.21
CA SER A 90 -31.94 1.35 6.34
C SER A 90 -33.23 1.07 5.56
N THR A 91 -33.92 2.11 5.06
CA THR A 91 -35.10 2.00 4.19
C THR A 91 -34.79 2.20 2.70
N GLY A 92 -33.57 2.63 2.35
CA GLY A 92 -33.14 2.91 0.99
C GLY A 92 -33.69 4.23 0.40
N THR A 93 -34.52 4.93 1.16
CA THR A 93 -35.31 6.09 0.71
C THR A 93 -34.54 7.39 0.91
N ILE A 94 -33.86 7.55 2.04
CA ILE A 94 -33.10 8.76 2.37
C ILE A 94 -31.65 8.55 1.97
N ARG A 95 -31.10 9.49 1.20
CA ARG A 95 -29.71 9.47 0.75
C ARG A 95 -28.95 10.66 1.33
N THR A 96 -27.90 10.39 2.08
CA THR A 96 -27.07 11.41 2.72
C THR A 96 -25.63 11.36 2.21
N ARG A 97 -25.01 12.53 2.03
CA ARG A 97 -23.59 12.61 1.69
C ARG A 97 -22.75 12.62 2.96
N LYS A 98 -21.80 11.70 3.05
CA LYS A 98 -20.84 11.60 4.16
C LYS A 98 -19.46 11.26 3.62
N ALA A 99 -18.42 11.41 4.42
CA ALA A 99 -17.07 10.99 4.02
C ALA A 99 -17.07 9.49 3.65
N ILE A 100 -16.30 9.13 2.63
CA ILE A 100 -16.06 7.71 2.32
C ILE A 100 -15.09 7.10 3.36
N PRO A 101 -15.12 5.78 3.57
CA PRO A 101 -14.17 5.11 4.47
C PRO A 101 -12.72 5.33 4.04
N LEU A 102 -11.80 5.34 5.01
CA LEU A 102 -10.37 5.54 4.76
C LEU A 102 -9.78 4.51 3.79
N THR A 103 -10.33 3.30 3.78
CA THR A 103 -9.87 2.18 2.93
C THR A 103 -9.98 2.43 1.44
N ILE A 104 -10.93 3.28 1.03
CA ILE A 104 -11.14 3.66 -0.37
C ILE A 104 -10.79 5.11 -0.67
N MET A 105 -10.27 5.84 0.32
CA MET A 105 -9.89 7.24 0.19
C MET A 105 -8.67 7.40 -0.73
N PRO A 106 -8.72 8.27 -1.76
CA PRO A 106 -7.60 8.40 -2.69
C PRO A 106 -6.31 8.96 -2.11
N GLY A 107 -6.40 9.82 -1.08
CA GLY A 107 -5.26 10.36 -0.35
C GLY A 107 -5.51 10.33 1.14
N ASP A 108 -4.45 10.36 1.94
CA ASP A 108 -4.55 10.35 3.40
C ASP A 108 -4.40 11.73 4.03
N GLY A 109 -3.99 12.73 3.25
CA GLY A 109 -3.87 14.12 3.70
C GLY A 109 -2.68 14.39 4.61
N GLY A 110 -1.79 13.43 4.87
CA GLY A 110 -0.56 13.65 5.63
C GLY A 110 0.66 13.84 4.74
N LEU A 111 1.55 14.74 5.15
CA LEU A 111 2.92 14.74 4.63
C LEU A 111 3.62 13.47 5.14
N GLY A 112 4.30 12.75 4.25
CA GLY A 112 5.08 11.56 4.61
C GLY A 112 6.56 11.73 4.28
N ILE A 113 7.42 11.23 5.16
CA ILE A 113 8.87 11.13 4.95
C ILE A 113 9.19 9.65 4.71
N LEU A 114 9.65 9.33 3.52
CA LEU A 114 10.01 7.98 3.11
C LEU A 114 11.50 7.74 3.36
N PHE A 115 11.82 6.59 3.92
CA PHE A 115 13.14 5.98 3.88
C PHE A 115 13.03 4.63 3.18
N GLU A 116 13.90 4.37 2.22
CA GLU A 116 13.91 3.10 1.48
C GLU A 116 15.32 2.59 1.23
N GLY A 117 15.43 1.27 1.10
CA GLY A 117 16.66 0.57 0.77
C GLY A 117 16.39 -0.61 -0.14
N LEU A 118 17.27 -0.82 -1.12
CA LEU A 118 17.28 -1.98 -2.01
C LEU A 118 18.68 -2.56 -2.04
N ALA A 119 18.83 -3.82 -1.65
CA ALA A 119 20.06 -4.59 -1.83
C ALA A 119 19.82 -5.70 -2.85
N TYR A 120 20.80 -5.98 -3.69
CA TYR A 120 20.78 -7.16 -4.54
C TYR A 120 22.16 -7.79 -4.62
N ARG A 121 22.18 -9.10 -4.86
CA ARG A 121 23.40 -9.87 -5.08
C ARG A 121 23.16 -11.02 -6.05
N GLN A 122 24.02 -11.12 -7.05
CA GLN A 122 24.06 -12.25 -7.96
C GLN A 122 24.66 -13.46 -7.24
N VAL A 123 23.95 -14.58 -7.32
CA VAL A 123 24.32 -15.88 -6.76
C VAL A 123 24.22 -16.94 -7.84
N ASN A 124 25.01 -18.01 -7.68
CA ASN A 124 25.04 -19.13 -8.63
C ASN A 124 24.30 -20.37 -8.12
N PHE A 125 23.69 -20.29 -6.93
CA PHE A 125 22.94 -21.35 -6.29
C PHE A 125 21.57 -20.82 -5.89
N PRO A 126 20.47 -21.60 -6.04
CA PRO A 126 20.36 -22.93 -6.65
C PRO A 126 20.46 -22.97 -8.18
N LEU A 127 20.27 -21.85 -8.87
CA LEU A 127 20.39 -21.73 -10.34
C LEU A 127 21.49 -20.72 -10.70
N ARG A 128 22.24 -21.01 -11.77
CA ARG A 128 23.31 -20.13 -12.25
C ARG A 128 22.76 -18.76 -12.69
N SER A 129 23.47 -17.69 -12.35
CA SER A 129 23.11 -16.30 -12.70
C SER A 129 21.79 -15.81 -12.11
N SER A 130 21.47 -16.26 -10.90
CA SER A 130 20.28 -15.80 -10.20
C SER A 130 20.60 -14.60 -9.31
N THR A 131 19.58 -13.87 -8.90
CA THR A 131 19.74 -12.65 -8.11
C THR A 131 18.88 -12.74 -6.85
N LEU A 132 19.52 -12.68 -5.70
CA LEU A 132 18.85 -12.41 -4.44
C LEU A 132 18.64 -10.90 -4.32
N PHE A 133 17.49 -10.50 -3.82
CA PHE A 133 17.20 -9.10 -3.53
C PHE A 133 16.48 -8.95 -2.20
N ALA A 134 16.69 -7.82 -1.56
CA ALA A 134 15.95 -7.37 -0.40
C ALA A 134 15.63 -5.89 -0.58
N TYR A 135 14.38 -5.52 -0.33
CA TYR A 135 13.85 -4.17 -0.41
C TYR A 135 13.10 -3.89 0.88
N GLY A 136 13.28 -2.70 1.43
CA GLY A 136 12.59 -2.26 2.63
C GLY A 136 12.27 -0.78 2.53
N ASN A 137 11.13 -0.37 3.05
CA ASN A 137 10.80 1.02 3.25
C ASN A 137 9.98 1.24 4.52
N TYR A 138 10.11 2.45 5.06
CA TYR A 138 9.30 2.97 6.14
C TYR A 138 8.91 4.41 5.82
N MET A 139 7.63 4.73 5.93
CA MET A 139 7.07 6.06 5.73
C MET A 139 6.61 6.59 7.08
N VAL A 140 7.24 7.68 7.53
CA VAL A 140 6.85 8.44 8.73
C VAL A 140 5.84 9.50 8.34
N THR A 141 4.72 9.59 9.04
CA THR A 141 3.66 10.59 8.83
C THR A 141 3.32 11.28 10.15
N PRO A 142 3.89 12.47 10.44
CA PRO A 142 3.74 13.12 11.74
C PRO A 142 2.34 13.70 12.01
N ARG A 143 1.43 13.67 11.02
CA ARG A 143 0.09 14.26 11.13
C ARG A 143 -0.84 13.34 11.94
N ASN A 144 -1.27 13.82 13.11
CA ASN A 144 -2.20 13.08 13.97
C ASN A 144 -3.57 12.81 13.32
N THR A 145 -4.39 13.84 13.07
CA THR A 145 -5.74 13.67 12.51
C THR A 145 -5.94 14.46 11.21
N THR A 146 -6.80 13.94 10.35
CA THR A 146 -7.16 14.55 9.05
C THR A 146 -8.31 15.55 9.15
N ASN A 147 -9.00 15.58 10.30
CA ASN A 147 -10.28 16.25 10.52
C ASN A 147 -11.39 15.78 9.55
N THR A 148 -11.23 14.59 8.97
CA THR A 148 -12.25 13.92 8.16
C THR A 148 -12.97 12.89 9.04
N PRO A 149 -14.32 12.86 9.04
CA PRO A 149 -15.09 11.83 9.72
C PRO A 149 -14.64 10.42 9.35
N SER A 150 -14.51 9.55 10.34
CA SER A 150 -14.15 8.15 10.13
C SER A 150 -15.35 7.29 9.77
N GLN A 151 -15.07 6.07 9.31
CA GLN A 151 -16.13 5.09 9.05
C GLN A 151 -16.95 4.73 10.29
N VAL A 152 -16.38 4.90 11.50
CA VAL A 152 -17.09 4.72 12.77
C VAL A 152 -18.24 5.71 12.88
N GLN A 153 -18.05 6.95 12.41
CA GLN A 153 -19.08 7.98 12.40
C GLN A 153 -20.00 7.88 11.17
N THR A 154 -19.48 7.54 9.99
CA THR A 154 -20.26 7.61 8.75
C THR A 154 -21.16 6.41 8.49
N THR A 155 -20.78 5.22 8.97
CA THR A 155 -21.51 3.96 8.75
C THR A 155 -22.71 3.77 9.69
N LEU A 156 -22.98 4.75 10.59
CA LEU A 156 -24.16 4.81 11.47
C LEU A 156 -24.52 3.54 12.25
N ASN A 157 -23.59 2.60 12.43
CA ASN A 157 -23.89 1.44 13.27
C ASN A 157 -24.06 1.97 14.72
N PRO A 158 -25.26 1.80 15.30
CA PRO A 158 -25.65 2.48 16.54
C PRO A 158 -24.71 2.10 17.70
N ILE A 159 -24.14 0.90 17.69
CA ILE A 159 -23.21 0.43 18.73
C ILE A 159 -21.96 1.32 18.83
N PHE A 160 -21.51 1.91 17.72
CA PHE A 160 -20.35 2.82 17.73
C PHE A 160 -20.68 4.24 18.19
N LEU A 161 -21.94 4.67 18.07
CA LEU A 161 -22.38 6.03 18.42
C LEU A 161 -22.65 6.20 19.91
N VAL A 162 -23.10 5.13 20.60
CA VAL A 162 -23.36 5.15 22.05
C VAL A 162 -22.16 4.79 22.91
N ASN A 163 -21.11 4.17 22.36
CA ASN A 163 -19.95 3.76 23.15
C ASN A 163 -18.95 4.92 23.35
N PRO A 164 -18.72 5.42 24.58
CA PRO A 164 -17.73 6.46 24.86
C PRO A 164 -16.30 6.06 24.45
N ALA A 165 -16.01 4.76 24.39
CA ALA A 165 -14.74 4.19 23.92
C ALA A 165 -14.43 4.50 22.44
N SER A 166 -15.45 4.85 21.64
CA SER A 166 -15.36 5.08 20.20
C SER A 166 -15.30 6.57 19.84
N GLN A 167 -15.45 7.48 20.81
CA GLN A 167 -15.51 8.93 20.54
C GLN A 167 -14.18 9.51 20.05
N THR A 168 -13.05 8.92 20.47
CA THR A 168 -11.70 9.26 19.95
C THR A 168 -11.51 8.82 18.50
N ALA A 169 -12.27 7.82 18.05
CA ALA A 169 -12.21 7.27 16.70
C ALA A 169 -13.13 8.00 15.69
N PHE A 170 -13.70 9.18 16.00
CA PHE A 170 -14.56 9.88 15.05
C PHE A 170 -13.82 10.54 13.88
N LEU A 171 -12.53 10.79 14.01
CA LEU A 171 -11.70 11.39 12.96
C LEU A 171 -10.68 10.38 12.47
N ASN A 172 -10.42 10.35 11.16
CA ASN A 172 -9.35 9.52 10.61
C ASN A 172 -7.97 10.07 10.99
N THR A 173 -7.04 9.18 11.33
CA THR A 173 -5.61 9.47 11.53
C THR A 173 -4.81 9.15 10.27
N VAL A 174 -3.58 9.66 10.18
CA VAL A 174 -2.63 9.28 9.12
C VAL A 174 -1.57 8.38 9.75
N PRO A 175 -1.60 7.07 9.46
CA PRO A 175 -0.66 6.16 10.09
C PRO A 175 0.67 6.06 9.32
N ASP A 176 1.73 5.78 10.07
CA ASP A 176 2.99 5.33 9.46
C ASP A 176 2.78 4.05 8.65
N THR A 177 3.62 3.80 7.65
CA THR A 177 3.52 2.55 6.86
C THR A 177 4.89 1.93 6.65
N PHE A 178 4.93 0.60 6.53
CA PHE A 178 6.16 -0.12 6.24
C PHE A 178 5.92 -1.23 5.22
N SER A 179 6.98 -1.53 4.48
CA SER A 179 6.97 -2.62 3.50
C SER A 179 8.35 -3.22 3.36
N VAL A 180 8.42 -4.53 3.47
CA VAL A 180 9.62 -5.34 3.29
C VAL A 180 9.33 -6.40 2.24
N ARG A 181 10.25 -6.56 1.30
CA ARG A 181 10.19 -7.58 0.25
C ARG A 181 11.56 -8.16 0.04
N THR A 182 11.66 -9.48 0.09
CA THR A 182 12.91 -10.20 -0.21
C THR A 182 12.61 -11.36 -1.11
N GLY A 183 13.57 -11.81 -1.90
CA GLY A 183 13.31 -12.92 -2.78
C GLY A 183 14.43 -13.23 -3.74
N TYR A 184 14.06 -14.03 -4.72
CA TYR A 184 14.97 -14.64 -5.66
C TYR A 184 14.43 -14.46 -7.07
N LEU A 185 15.26 -13.89 -7.96
CA LEU A 185 15.02 -13.79 -9.39
C LEU A 185 15.93 -14.76 -10.13
N PHE A 186 15.37 -15.50 -11.08
CA PHE A 186 16.12 -16.48 -11.87
C PHE A 186 15.61 -16.54 -13.31
N GLY A 187 16.53 -16.67 -14.25
CA GLY A 187 16.20 -16.87 -15.66
C GLY A 187 15.96 -18.33 -16.02
N VAL A 188 15.49 -18.59 -17.24
CA VAL A 188 15.39 -19.95 -17.78
C VAL A 188 16.80 -20.52 -18.04
N PRO A 189 17.24 -21.59 -17.34
CA PRO A 189 18.56 -22.15 -17.53
C PRO A 189 18.75 -22.68 -18.96
N LYS A 190 19.92 -22.40 -19.56
CA LYS A 190 20.31 -22.91 -20.89
C LYS A 190 19.34 -22.56 -22.04
N ALA A 191 18.54 -21.51 -21.89
CA ALA A 191 17.63 -21.02 -22.93
C ALA A 191 18.37 -20.71 -24.25
N LYS A 192 18.15 -21.53 -25.28
CA LYS A 192 18.71 -21.30 -26.63
C LYS A 192 17.91 -20.27 -27.43
N SER A 193 16.59 -20.21 -27.22
CA SER A 193 15.69 -19.26 -27.90
C SER A 193 15.85 -17.85 -27.36
N ARG A 194 15.86 -16.85 -28.26
CA ARG A 194 15.95 -15.41 -27.90
C ARG A 194 14.79 -14.96 -27.00
N TRP A 195 13.61 -15.55 -27.17
CA TRP A 195 12.42 -15.25 -26.37
C TRP A 195 12.56 -15.71 -24.92
N LEU A 196 13.13 -16.90 -24.71
CA LEU A 196 13.35 -17.47 -23.38
C LEU A 196 14.46 -16.76 -22.60
N LYS A 197 15.43 -16.11 -23.29
CA LYS A 197 16.48 -15.31 -22.64
C LYS A 197 15.98 -14.01 -22.03
N GLY A 198 14.87 -13.46 -22.52
CA GLY A 198 14.24 -12.27 -21.97
C GLY A 198 13.38 -12.55 -20.74
N LEU A 199 13.05 -13.82 -20.50
CA LEU A 199 12.13 -14.26 -19.46
C LEU A 199 12.87 -14.58 -18.16
N ASN A 200 12.43 -13.95 -17.07
CA ASN A 200 12.89 -14.21 -15.72
C ASN A 200 11.69 -14.45 -14.81
N PHE A 201 11.89 -15.30 -13.81
CA PHE A 201 10.90 -15.62 -12.80
C PHE A 201 11.34 -15.07 -11.46
N GLN A 202 10.38 -14.86 -10.58
CA GLN A 202 10.60 -14.43 -9.21
C GLN A 202 9.77 -15.30 -8.28
N ILE A 203 10.38 -15.62 -7.13
CA ILE A 203 9.63 -15.97 -5.93
C ILE A 203 10.12 -15.06 -4.81
N GLY A 204 9.19 -14.39 -4.14
CA GLY A 204 9.48 -13.46 -3.07
C GLY A 204 8.64 -13.70 -1.82
N TYR A 205 9.12 -13.18 -0.71
CA TYR A 205 8.38 -12.97 0.52
C TYR A 205 8.10 -11.48 0.67
N ARG A 206 6.89 -11.14 1.08
CA ARG A 206 6.41 -9.77 1.26
C ARG A 206 5.80 -9.63 2.65
N PHE A 207 6.17 -8.58 3.35
CA PHE A 207 5.66 -8.21 4.67
C PHE A 207 5.36 -6.73 4.69
N GLU A 208 4.09 -6.35 4.82
CA GLU A 208 3.68 -4.95 4.80
C GLU A 208 2.61 -4.69 5.83
N GLY A 209 2.52 -3.44 6.27
CA GLY A 209 1.53 -3.05 7.25
C GLY A 209 1.64 -1.61 7.68
N SER A 210 0.87 -1.34 8.73
CA SER A 210 0.77 -0.07 9.43
C SER A 210 0.89 -0.38 10.92
N PRO A 211 1.79 0.27 11.66
CA PRO A 211 1.91 0.07 13.09
C PRO A 211 0.71 0.69 13.82
N VAL A 212 0.48 0.20 15.04
CA VAL A 212 -0.55 0.73 15.94
C VAL A 212 -0.22 2.17 16.39
N ARG A 213 1.07 2.47 16.55
CA ARG A 213 1.59 3.80 16.94
C ARG A 213 2.57 4.29 15.89
N ASP A 214 2.53 5.59 15.64
CA ASP A 214 3.46 6.25 14.74
C ASP A 214 4.83 6.36 15.43
N LEU A 215 5.91 6.26 14.64
CA LEU A 215 7.27 6.42 15.12
C LEU A 215 7.49 7.85 15.64
N PHE A 216 6.89 8.82 14.95
CA PHE A 216 6.88 10.23 15.33
C PHE A 216 5.47 10.81 15.19
N GLY A 217 4.98 11.48 16.23
CA GLY A 217 3.66 12.11 16.23
C GLY A 217 2.69 11.48 17.23
N ARG A 218 1.42 11.83 17.08
CA ARG A 218 0.32 11.33 17.93
C ARG A 218 -0.59 10.43 17.09
N SER A 219 -1.26 9.51 17.75
CA SER A 219 -2.04 8.44 17.12
C SER A 219 -3.49 8.38 17.62
N ASP A 220 -4.12 9.55 17.77
CA ASP A 220 -5.36 9.68 18.57
C ASP A 220 -6.65 9.40 17.76
N GLY A 221 -6.58 9.39 16.43
CA GLY A 221 -7.72 9.16 15.55
C GLY A 221 -7.85 7.71 15.07
N PHE A 222 -8.93 7.43 14.35
CA PHE A 222 -9.24 6.11 13.80
C PHE A 222 -8.25 5.68 12.71
N ARG A 223 -7.73 4.46 12.86
CA ARG A 223 -6.88 3.72 11.91
C ARG A 223 -7.27 2.25 11.87
N GLN A 224 -6.75 1.53 10.88
CA GLN A 224 -6.85 0.07 10.81
C GLN A 224 -5.42 -0.51 10.80
N PRO A 225 -4.77 -0.60 11.98
CA PRO A 225 -3.40 -1.07 12.06
C PRO A 225 -3.36 -2.59 11.91
N GLY A 226 -2.20 -3.09 11.48
CA GLY A 226 -2.01 -4.50 11.22
C GLY A 226 -1.00 -4.73 10.12
N TYR A 227 -0.84 -6.00 9.77
CA TYR A 227 0.11 -6.42 8.74
C TYR A 227 -0.36 -7.65 8.00
N PHE A 228 0.23 -7.88 6.82
CA PHE A 228 0.11 -9.13 6.11
C PHE A 228 1.46 -9.67 5.67
N MET A 229 1.52 -10.99 5.54
CA MET A 229 2.64 -11.72 4.96
C MET A 229 2.15 -12.47 3.74
N ALA A 230 2.92 -12.38 2.65
CA ALA A 230 2.57 -12.97 1.37
C ALA A 230 3.77 -13.64 0.70
N VAL A 231 3.47 -14.69 -0.07
CA VAL A 231 4.41 -15.21 -1.08
C VAL A 231 4.10 -14.50 -2.39
N GLU A 232 5.14 -14.09 -3.11
CA GLU A 232 5.04 -13.27 -4.31
C GLU A 232 5.72 -13.94 -5.52
N PRO A 233 5.03 -14.87 -6.20
CA PRO A 233 5.42 -15.31 -7.53
C PRO A 233 5.38 -14.16 -8.54
N GLY A 234 6.29 -14.19 -9.50
CA GLY A 234 6.34 -13.18 -10.55
C GLY A 234 7.07 -13.62 -11.82
N ILE A 235 6.77 -12.91 -12.89
CA ILE A 235 7.35 -13.09 -14.22
C ILE A 235 7.78 -11.72 -14.74
N PHE A 236 8.97 -11.67 -15.32
CA PHE A 236 9.58 -10.49 -15.89
C PHE A 236 10.02 -10.81 -17.32
N TYR A 237 9.66 -9.95 -18.26
CA TYR A 237 10.05 -10.07 -19.65
C TYR A 237 10.76 -8.79 -20.09
N LYS A 238 12.07 -8.92 -20.37
CA LYS A 238 12.89 -7.83 -20.91
C LYS A 238 13.09 -8.03 -22.40
N TYR A 239 12.70 -7.03 -23.18
CA TYR A 239 12.99 -6.96 -24.60
C TYR A 239 13.50 -5.56 -24.97
N LYS A 240 14.78 -5.47 -25.35
CA LYS A 240 15.46 -4.20 -25.64
C LYS A 240 15.29 -3.19 -24.48
N ARG A 241 14.61 -2.07 -24.74
CA ARG A 241 14.34 -0.97 -23.80
C ARG A 241 13.04 -1.16 -23.00
N HIS A 242 12.30 -2.25 -23.26
CA HIS A 242 11.03 -2.56 -22.62
C HIS A 242 11.22 -3.62 -21.55
N LEU A 243 10.62 -3.39 -20.39
CA LEU A 243 10.50 -4.36 -19.32
C LEU A 243 9.03 -4.46 -18.92
N VAL A 244 8.45 -5.65 -19.06
CA VAL A 244 7.12 -5.98 -18.56
C VAL A 244 7.29 -6.90 -17.36
N SER A 245 6.52 -6.67 -16.31
CA SER A 245 6.51 -7.51 -15.13
C SER A 245 5.10 -7.73 -14.62
N CYS A 246 4.84 -8.96 -14.18
CA CYS A 246 3.61 -9.37 -13.54
C CYS A 246 3.99 -10.07 -12.25
N THR A 247 3.49 -9.61 -11.11
CA THR A 247 3.71 -10.27 -9.81
C THR A 247 2.39 -10.43 -9.09
N VAL A 248 2.21 -11.56 -8.41
CA VAL A 248 0.96 -11.90 -7.73
C VAL A 248 1.27 -12.19 -6.25
N PRO A 249 1.28 -11.19 -5.36
CA PRO A 249 1.35 -11.45 -3.93
C PRO A 249 0.10 -12.21 -3.47
N ILE A 250 0.29 -13.35 -2.81
CA ILE A 250 -0.76 -14.18 -2.21
C ILE A 250 -0.51 -14.20 -0.70
N SER A 251 -1.42 -13.58 0.04
CA SER A 251 -1.33 -13.41 1.48
C SER A 251 -1.68 -14.71 2.20
N PHE A 252 -0.74 -15.26 2.97
CA PHE A 252 -0.97 -16.46 3.78
C PHE A 252 -1.23 -16.11 5.25
N LEU A 253 -0.82 -14.94 5.71
CA LEU A 253 -1.12 -14.41 7.05
C LEU A 253 -1.59 -12.97 6.93
N ARG A 254 -2.69 -12.65 7.61
CA ARG A 254 -3.25 -11.29 7.72
C ARG A 254 -3.67 -11.10 9.17
N VAL A 255 -3.11 -10.10 9.83
CA VAL A 255 -3.35 -9.83 11.24
C VAL A 255 -3.84 -8.40 11.39
N ALA A 256 -5.05 -8.27 11.93
CA ALA A 256 -5.57 -7.01 12.42
C ALA A 256 -5.03 -6.76 13.83
N GLN A 257 -4.68 -5.51 14.11
CA GLN A 257 -4.32 -5.07 15.45
C GLN A 257 -5.39 -4.10 15.94
N ALA A 258 -5.61 -4.09 17.26
CA ALA A 258 -6.56 -3.16 17.87
C ALA A 258 -6.10 -1.72 17.63
N ASP A 259 -7.03 -0.89 17.17
CA ASP A 259 -6.82 0.56 17.08
C ASP A 259 -6.84 1.17 18.49
N ILE A 260 -5.88 2.04 18.80
CA ILE A 260 -5.83 2.74 20.10
C ILE A 260 -7.04 3.64 20.28
N ALA A 261 -7.53 4.25 19.20
CA ALA A 261 -8.67 5.14 19.24
C ALA A 261 -9.98 4.40 19.51
N GLN A 262 -10.01 3.08 19.34
CA GLN A 262 -11.10 2.19 19.74
C GLN A 262 -10.72 1.46 21.03
N LYS A 263 -11.09 2.00 22.21
CA LYS A 263 -10.80 1.32 23.49
C LYS A 263 -11.51 -0.05 23.55
N ASN A 264 -10.94 -0.98 24.33
CA ASN A 264 -11.46 -2.33 24.61
C ASN A 264 -13.00 -2.32 24.76
N GLY A 265 -13.72 -3.01 23.87
CA GLY A 265 -15.19 -3.00 23.80
C GLY A 265 -15.79 -2.53 22.47
N SER A 266 -14.97 -2.19 21.46
CA SER A 266 -15.43 -2.01 20.08
C SER A 266 -15.89 -3.36 19.51
N PRO A 267 -17.08 -3.48 18.87
CA PRO A 267 -17.66 -4.76 18.46
C PRO A 267 -16.91 -5.56 17.40
N ASP A 268 -15.75 -5.09 16.90
CA ASP A 268 -15.12 -5.74 15.77
C ASP A 268 -13.59 -5.63 15.78
N GLU A 269 -12.93 -6.71 16.22
CA GLU A 269 -11.48 -6.91 16.10
C GLU A 269 -11.04 -7.17 14.63
N ARG A 270 -11.98 -7.21 13.66
CA ARG A 270 -11.75 -7.90 12.37
C ARG A 270 -11.56 -7.02 11.15
N THR A 271 -11.56 -5.69 11.26
CA THR A 271 -11.51 -4.86 10.03
C THR A 271 -10.09 -4.46 9.64
N THR A 272 -9.25 -5.41 9.22
CA THR A 272 -8.16 -5.07 8.29
C THR A 272 -8.50 -5.54 6.88
N ALA A 273 -8.59 -4.58 5.96
CA ALA A 273 -8.83 -4.80 4.55
C ALA A 273 -7.54 -5.23 3.82
N PHE A 274 -6.82 -6.23 4.33
CA PHE A 274 -5.70 -6.80 3.59
C PHE A 274 -6.22 -7.77 2.53
N SER A 275 -5.88 -7.47 1.27
CA SER A 275 -6.30 -8.30 0.16
C SER A 275 -5.73 -9.73 0.30
N PRO A 276 -6.53 -10.78 0.03
CA PRO A 276 -6.03 -12.15 0.01
C PRO A 276 -5.00 -12.35 -1.11
N ALA A 277 -5.17 -11.65 -2.23
CA ALA A 277 -4.20 -11.63 -3.32
C ALA A 277 -4.29 -10.30 -4.08
N SER A 278 -3.22 -9.93 -4.77
CA SER A 278 -3.21 -8.78 -5.69
C SER A 278 -2.49 -9.15 -6.98
N VAL A 279 -2.81 -8.48 -8.08
CA VAL A 279 -2.11 -8.64 -9.35
C VAL A 279 -1.45 -7.31 -9.69
N ASN A 280 -0.13 -7.29 -9.75
CA ASN A 280 0.63 -6.10 -10.09
C ASN A 280 1.21 -6.27 -11.48
N LEU A 281 0.74 -5.44 -12.41
CA LEU A 281 1.30 -5.31 -13.75
C LEU A 281 2.11 -4.03 -13.83
N ARG A 282 3.35 -4.12 -14.29
CA ARG A 282 4.24 -2.98 -14.48
C ARG A 282 4.92 -3.06 -15.83
N TYR A 283 4.78 -1.99 -16.59
CA TYR A 283 5.54 -1.71 -17.80
C TYR A 283 6.56 -0.61 -17.51
N THR A 284 7.79 -0.79 -18.00
CA THR A 284 8.87 0.19 -17.89
C THR A 284 9.55 0.34 -19.24
N TYR A 285 9.72 1.59 -19.66
CA TYR A 285 10.44 1.96 -20.86
C TYR A 285 11.67 2.78 -20.47
N ALA A 286 12.85 2.34 -20.91
CA ALA A 286 14.10 3.07 -20.73
C ALA A 286 14.36 3.94 -21.97
N TYR A 287 14.31 5.26 -21.79
CA TYR A 287 14.65 6.23 -22.84
C TYR A 287 16.17 6.35 -23.02
#